data_AF-A0A7Y8LXL5-F1
#
_entry.id   AF-A0A7Y8LXL5-F1
#
_cell.length_a   1.000
_cell.length_b   1.000
_cell.length_c   1.000
_cell.angle_alpha   90.00
_cell.angle_beta   90.00
_cell.angle_gamma   90.00
#
_symmetry.space_group_name_H-M   'P 1'
#
loop_
_entity.id
_entity.type
_entity.pdbx_description
1 polymer ?
#
loop_
_entity_poly.entity_id
_entity_poly.type
_entity_poly.pdbx_seq_one_letter_code
_entity_poly.pdbx_strand_id
1 'polypeptide(L)'
;MNYSKLKTYQGMMMEKALQRLAEQILSFDEASLAAMREKYRLRIEHFDGTKDWERAVVIYCIINAVSLKNTLFNENVLKRRKEKEGKPAMGHPRLKRVK
;
A
#
# COMPACT_ATOMS: atom_id res chain seq x y z
N MET A 1 -2.55 16.10 36.09
CA MET A 1 -2.86 15.45 34.79
C MET A 1 -1.95 14.23 34.65
N ASN A 2 -2.50 13.03 34.44
CA ASN A 2 -1.77 11.76 34.60
C ASN A 2 -0.97 11.42 33.32
N TYR A 3 0.33 11.12 33.45
CA TYR A 3 1.27 10.87 32.34
C TYR A 3 0.78 9.78 31.36
N SER A 4 0.06 8.77 31.86
CA SER A 4 -0.50 7.69 31.04
C SER A 4 -1.56 8.21 30.08
N LYS A 5 -2.44 9.13 30.52
CA LYS A 5 -3.46 9.75 29.64
C LYS A 5 -2.81 10.62 28.55
N LEU A 6 -1.69 11.28 28.86
CA LEU A 6 -0.96 12.11 27.91
C LEU A 6 -0.32 11.25 26.79
N LYS A 7 0.32 10.13 27.14
CA LYS A 7 0.90 9.19 26.16
C LYS A 7 -0.16 8.58 25.24
N THR A 8 -1.32 8.18 25.78
CA THR A 8 -2.43 7.65 24.96
C THR A 8 -2.97 8.70 23.99
N TYR A 9 -3.11 9.95 24.45
CA TYR A 9 -3.57 11.04 23.59
C TYR A 9 -2.57 11.36 22.48
N GLN A 10 -1.27 11.41 22.79
CA GLN A 10 -0.21 11.60 21.80
C GLN A 10 -0.19 10.47 20.76
N GLY A 11 -0.37 9.22 21.18
CA GLY A 11 -0.50 8.07 20.28
C GLY A 11 -1.69 8.21 19.32
N MET A 12 -2.87 8.57 19.84
CA MET A 12 -4.07 8.78 19.02
C MET A 12 -3.89 9.92 18.00
N MET A 13 -3.23 11.01 18.39
CA MET A 13 -2.95 12.13 17.48
C MET A 13 -1.97 11.72 16.37
N MET A 14 -0.96 10.91 16.70
CA MET A 14 -0.03 10.38 15.70
C MET A 14 -0.72 9.44 14.72
N GLU A 15 -1.61 8.56 15.20
CA GLU A 15 -2.39 7.67 14.33
C GLU A 15 -3.26 8.45 13.33
N LYS A 16 -3.96 9.49 13.81
CA LYS A 16 -4.72 10.39 12.92
C LYS A 16 -3.84 11.09 11.89
N ALA A 17 -2.63 11.49 12.28
CA ALA A 17 -1.67 12.09 11.35
C ALA A 17 -1.21 11.09 10.28
N LEU A 18 -0.94 9.84 10.67
CA LEU A 18 -0.57 8.77 9.74
C LEU A 18 -1.71 8.44 8.77
N GLN A 19 -2.96 8.39 9.25
CA GLN A 19 -4.14 8.17 8.40
C GLN A 19 -4.28 9.27 7.34
N ARG A 20 -4.17 10.54 7.75
CA ARG A 20 -4.22 11.68 6.81
C ARG A 20 -3.08 11.64 5.80
N LEU A 21 -1.88 11.28 6.25
CA LEU A 21 -0.72 11.16 5.37
C LEU A 21 -0.94 10.02 4.35
N ALA A 22 -1.47 8.89 4.78
CA ALA A 22 -1.81 7.77 3.90
C ALA A 22 -2.84 8.18 2.84
N GLU A 23 -3.93 8.84 3.23
CA GLU A 23 -4.94 9.37 2.31
C GLU A 23 -4.33 10.35 1.28
N GLN A 24 -3.48 11.27 1.74
CA GLN A 24 -2.80 12.21 0.88
C GLN A 24 -1.91 11.50 -0.15
N ILE A 25 -1.11 10.53 0.27
CA ILE A 25 -0.21 9.81 -0.63
C ILE A 25 -0.99 8.96 -1.64
N LEU A 26 -2.07 8.32 -1.19
CA LEU A 26 -2.93 7.51 -2.05
C LEU A 26 -3.66 8.34 -3.12
N SER A 27 -3.74 9.66 -2.96
CA SER A 27 -4.32 10.56 -3.97
C SER A 27 -3.38 10.91 -5.12
N PHE A 28 -2.07 10.63 -4.99
CA PHE A 28 -1.11 10.81 -6.08
C PHE A 28 -1.15 9.63 -7.06
N ASP A 29 -0.91 9.92 -8.34
CA ASP A 29 -0.68 8.87 -9.34
C ASP A 29 0.71 8.23 -9.20
N GLU A 30 0.86 7.03 -9.75
CA GLU A 30 2.08 6.23 -9.61
C GLU A 30 3.28 6.86 -10.33
N ALA A 31 3.08 7.59 -11.43
CA ALA A 31 4.18 8.22 -12.15
C ALA A 31 4.76 9.39 -11.34
N SER A 32 3.90 10.20 -10.74
CA SER A 32 4.31 11.27 -9.81
C SER A 32 5.09 10.72 -8.62
N LEU A 33 4.65 9.60 -8.04
CA LEU A 33 5.35 8.94 -6.93
C LEU A 33 6.67 8.30 -7.36
N ALA A 34 6.76 7.75 -8.57
CA ALA A 34 7.98 7.11 -9.07
C ALA A 34 9.15 8.09 -9.19
N ALA A 35 8.90 9.30 -9.73
CA ALA A 35 9.93 10.34 -9.84
C ALA A 35 10.44 10.79 -8.46
N MET A 36 9.52 10.98 -7.50
CA MET A 36 9.90 11.31 -6.12
C MET A 36 10.67 10.16 -5.46
N ARG A 37 10.23 8.91 -5.65
CA ARG A 37 10.93 7.74 -5.10
C ARG A 37 12.38 7.70 -5.57
N GLU A 38 12.62 7.94 -6.85
CA GLU A 38 13.97 7.93 -7.43
C GLU A 38 14.85 9.04 -6.84
N LYS A 39 14.31 10.25 -6.69
CA LYS A 39 14.99 11.36 -6.02
C LYS A 39 15.44 10.97 -4.60
N TYR A 40 14.55 10.38 -3.82
CA TYR A 40 14.90 9.98 -2.45
C TYR A 40 15.81 8.74 -2.41
N ARG A 41 15.70 7.82 -3.38
CA ARG A 41 16.61 6.68 -3.54
C ARG A 41 18.07 7.16 -3.70
N LEU A 42 18.31 8.09 -4.61
CA LEU A 42 19.65 8.68 -4.82
C LEU A 42 20.15 9.43 -3.57
N ARG A 43 19.24 10.08 -2.83
CA ARG A 43 19.58 10.80 -1.60
C ARG A 43 20.04 9.85 -0.48
N ILE A 44 19.41 8.69 -0.32
CA ILE A 44 19.72 7.75 0.77
C ILE A 44 20.98 6.94 0.52
N GLU A 45 21.41 6.77 -0.73
CA GLU A 45 22.69 6.13 -1.10
C GLU A 45 23.90 6.85 -0.49
N HIS A 46 23.78 8.16 -0.29
CA HIS A 46 24.82 8.99 0.30
C HIS A 46 24.55 9.19 1.79
N PHE A 47 24.99 8.23 2.60
CA PHE A 47 24.88 8.32 4.06
C PHE A 47 25.75 9.46 4.60
N ASP A 48 25.12 10.35 5.36
CA ASP A 48 25.80 11.48 6.01
C ASP A 48 25.43 11.64 7.50
N GLY A 49 24.64 10.71 8.07
CA GLY A 49 24.23 10.72 9.48
C GLY A 49 23.37 11.92 9.90
N THR A 50 22.88 12.72 8.95
CA THR A 50 22.07 13.90 9.27
C THR A 50 20.60 13.55 9.48
N LYS A 51 19.88 14.43 10.18
CA LYS A 51 18.40 14.36 10.27
C LYS A 51 17.73 14.43 8.89
N ASP A 52 18.37 15.05 7.91
CA ASP A 52 17.85 15.11 6.54
C ASP A 52 17.99 13.77 5.82
N TRP A 53 19.06 13.02 6.10
CA TRP A 53 19.16 11.64 5.63
C TRP A 53 18.10 10.74 6.29
N GLU A 54 17.89 10.85 7.61
CA GLU A 54 16.83 10.10 8.31
C GLU A 54 15.44 10.41 7.71
N ARG A 55 15.14 11.68 7.45
CA ARG A 55 13.91 12.12 6.78
C ARG A 55 13.79 11.53 5.38
N ALA A 56 14.87 11.54 4.60
CA ALA A 56 14.89 10.99 3.25
C ALA A 56 14.57 9.48 3.25
N VAL A 57 15.10 8.73 4.21
CA VAL A 57 14.78 7.31 4.40
C VAL A 57 13.30 7.10 4.71
N VAL A 58 12.75 7.87 5.66
CA VAL A 58 11.33 7.75 6.01
C VAL A 58 10.43 8.07 4.80
N ILE A 59 10.72 9.13 4.05
CA ILE A 59 9.95 9.50 2.86
C ILE A 59 10.05 8.40 1.79
N TYR A 60 11.26 7.89 1.53
CA TYR A 60 11.47 6.79 0.59
C TYR A 60 10.62 5.56 0.96
N CYS A 61 10.65 5.15 2.23
CA CYS A 61 9.88 4.00 2.72
C CYS A 61 8.37 4.19 2.56
N ILE A 62 7.87 5.39 2.86
CA ILE A 62 6.45 5.74 2.71
C ILE A 62 6.00 5.65 1.25
N ILE A 63 6.79 6.19 0.31
CA ILE A 63 6.48 6.10 -1.12
C ILE A 63 6.57 4.63 -1.59
N ASN A 64 7.59 3.90 -1.15
CA ASN A 64 7.78 2.49 -1.50
C ASN A 64 6.61 1.61 -1.01
N ALA A 65 5.98 1.95 0.12
CA ALA A 65 4.79 1.25 0.61
C ALA A 65 3.63 1.30 -0.40
N VAL A 66 3.51 2.36 -1.21
CA VAL A 66 2.47 2.45 -2.25
C VAL A 66 2.72 1.44 -3.37
N SER A 67 3.96 1.32 -3.84
CA SER A 67 4.34 0.32 -4.84
C SER A 67 4.13 -1.10 -4.31
N LEU A 68 4.51 -1.37 -3.06
CA LEU A 68 4.24 -2.66 -2.41
C LEU A 68 2.74 -2.95 -2.34
N LYS A 69 1.92 -1.97 -1.94
CA LYS A 69 0.45 -2.09 -1.92
C LYS A 69 -0.11 -2.40 -3.32
N ASN A 70 0.42 -1.78 -4.38
CA ASN A 70 0.01 -2.05 -5.75
C ASN A 70 0.31 -3.50 -6.15
N THR A 71 1.51 -3.99 -5.85
CA THR A 71 1.89 -5.40 -6.08
C THR A 71 0.95 -6.35 -5.35
N LEU A 72 0.70 -6.13 -4.07
CA LEU A 72 -0.22 -6.94 -3.26
C LEU A 72 -1.65 -6.90 -3.80
N PHE A 73 -2.13 -5.75 -4.26
CA PHE A 73 -3.45 -5.62 -4.86
C PHE A 73 -3.56 -6.47 -6.14
N ASN A 74 -2.58 -6.35 -7.03
CA ASN A 74 -2.54 -7.09 -8.28
C ASN A 74 -2.51 -8.60 -8.05
N GLU A 75 -1.70 -9.08 -7.11
CA GLU A 75 -1.66 -10.49 -6.72
C GLU A 75 -3.03 -10.99 -6.23
N ASN A 76 -3.70 -10.21 -5.38
CA ASN A 76 -5.02 -10.58 -4.85
C ASN A 76 -6.10 -10.60 -5.94
N VAL A 77 -6.05 -9.66 -6.90
CA VAL A 77 -6.94 -9.67 -8.07
C VAL A 77 -6.71 -10.91 -8.93
N LEU A 78 -5.45 -11.27 -9.19
CA LEU A 78 -5.09 -12.46 -9.97
C LEU A 78 -5.55 -13.75 -9.29
N LYS A 79 -5.37 -13.88 -7.97
CA LYS A 79 -5.86 -15.04 -7.18
C LYS A 79 -7.36 -15.19 -7.31
N ARG A 80 -8.13 -14.11 -7.12
CA ARG A 80 -9.60 -14.13 -7.26
C ARG A 80 -10.07 -14.49 -8.67
N ARG A 81 -9.34 -14.11 -9.72
CA ARG A 81 -9.65 -14.51 -11.10
C ARG A 81 -9.48 -16.02 -11.30
N LYS A 82 -8.35 -16.58 -10.85
CA LYS A 82 -8.08 -18.02 -10.91
C LYS A 82 -9.12 -18.86 -10.16
N GLU A 83 -9.58 -18.39 -9.00
CA GLU A 83 -10.65 -19.04 -8.22
C GLU A 83 -12.01 -19.06 -8.93
N LYS A 84 -12.30 -18.04 -9.76
CA LYS A 84 -13.53 -17.97 -10.55
C LYS A 84 -13.47 -18.85 -11.80
N GLU A 85 -12.30 -18.96 -12.44
CA GLU A 85 -12.08 -19.79 -13.62
C GLU A 85 -11.92 -21.29 -13.27
N GLY A 86 -11.50 -21.60 -12.04
CA GLY A 86 -11.34 -22.98 -11.54
C GLY A 86 -12.62 -23.66 -11.01
N LYS A 87 -13.78 -22.97 -10.99
CA LYS A 87 -15.06 -23.62 -10.68
C LYS A 87 -15.66 -24.17 -11.98
N PRO A 88 -15.73 -25.50 -12.21
CA PRO A 88 -16.51 -26.01 -13.32
C PRO A 88 -17.96 -25.58 -13.10
N ALA A 89 -18.58 -25.01 -14.12
CA ALA A 89 -20.01 -24.75 -14.16
C ALA A 89 -20.76 -26.10 -14.14
N MET A 90 -20.89 -26.69 -12.96
CA MET A 90 -21.76 -27.84 -12.71
C MET A 90 -23.20 -27.36 -12.81
N GLY A 91 -23.81 -27.58 -13.98
CA GLY A 91 -25.26 -27.48 -14.12
C GLY A 91 -25.78 -26.94 -15.45
N HIS A 92 -25.30 -27.44 -16.60
CA HIS A 92 -26.16 -27.42 -17.79
C HIS A 92 -27.02 -28.68 -17.79
N PRO A 93 -28.36 -28.58 -17.71
CA PRO A 93 -29.24 -29.73 -17.84
C PRO A 93 -29.04 -30.35 -19.23
N ARG A 94 -28.68 -31.63 -19.29
CA ARG A 94 -28.67 -32.42 -20.53
C ARG A 94 -30.10 -32.43 -21.09
N LEU A 95 -30.35 -31.63 -22.13
CA LEU A 95 -31.52 -31.84 -22.97
C LEU A 95 -31.30 -33.13 -23.76
N LYS A 96 -32.04 -34.18 -23.40
CA LYS A 96 -32.10 -35.43 -24.17
C LYS A 96 -32.92 -35.15 -25.44
N ARG A 97 -32.30 -35.33 -26.60
CA ARG A 97 -32.99 -35.31 -27.89
C ARG A 97 -33.91 -36.54 -27.97
N VAL A 98 -35.22 -36.31 -28.00
CA VAL A 98 -36.21 -37.36 -28.27
C VAL A 98 -36.20 -37.66 -29.76
N LYS A 99 -36.29 -38.94 -30.10
CA LYS A 99 -36.31 -39.45 -31.48
C LYS A 99 -37.63 -39.15 -32.16
#